data_AF-A0A182SIB6-F1
#
_entry.id   AF-A0A182SIB6-F1
#
_cell.length_a   1.000
_cell.length_b   1.000
_cell.length_c   1.000
_cell.angle_alpha   90.00
_cell.angle_beta   90.00
_cell.angle_gamma   90.00
#
_symmetry.space_group_name_H-M   'P 1'
#
loop_
_entity.id
_entity.type
_entity.pdbx_description
1 polymer ?
#
loop_
_entity_poly.entity_id
_entity_poly.type
_entity_poly.pdbx_seq_one_letter_code
_entity_poly.pdbx_strand_id
1 'polypeptide(L)'
;MAKQPGLDFQSAKGGLGELKRRLLFVIGALIVFRIGSFIPIPGIDATVLAKLLEQQRGTIIEMFNMFSGGALSRASIFALGIMPYISASIIIQLLTVVHPALAEIKKEGEAGRRKISQYTRYGTLVLAIFQSIGIATGLPNMPGMQGLVLNPGFAFYFTAV
;
A
#
# COMPACT_ATOMS: atom_id res chain seq x y z
N MET A 1 -16.41 -13.68 -32.42
CA MET A 1 -16.12 -12.25 -32.66
C MET A 1 -15.52 -11.69 -31.37
N ALA A 2 -14.19 -11.76 -31.23
CA ALA A 2 -13.50 -11.51 -29.97
C ALA A 2 -12.37 -10.50 -30.18
N LYS A 3 -12.36 -9.43 -29.37
CA LYS A 3 -11.17 -8.77 -28.82
C LYS A 3 -11.59 -7.60 -27.91
N GLN A 4 -11.42 -7.78 -26.60
CA GLN A 4 -11.22 -6.67 -25.67
C GLN A 4 -9.77 -6.20 -25.82
N PRO A 5 -9.49 -4.91 -26.09
CA PRO A 5 -8.13 -4.40 -26.03
C PRO A 5 -7.86 -3.90 -24.61
N GLY A 6 -7.08 -4.69 -23.86
CA GLY A 6 -6.36 -4.16 -22.69
C GLY A 6 -5.38 -3.08 -23.15
N LEU A 7 -5.33 -1.97 -22.43
CA LEU A 7 -4.37 -0.89 -22.66
C LEU A 7 -2.93 -1.42 -22.58
N ASP A 8 -2.34 -1.74 -23.73
CA ASP A 8 -0.90 -1.92 -23.84
C ASP A 8 -0.23 -0.53 -23.73
N PHE A 9 0.36 -0.24 -22.57
CA PHE A 9 1.21 0.93 -22.30
C PHE A 9 2.60 0.82 -22.94
N GLN A 10 2.71 0.20 -24.12
CA GLN A 10 3.94 0.22 -24.92
C GLN A 10 3.86 1.37 -25.91
N SER A 11 3.94 2.60 -25.39
CA SER A 11 4.32 3.73 -26.23
C SER A 11 5.82 3.63 -26.47
N ALA A 12 6.16 2.99 -27.59
CA ALA A 12 7.48 3.00 -28.19
C ALA A 12 7.36 3.76 -29.50
N LYS A 13 7.78 5.05 -29.49
CA LYS A 13 8.49 5.78 -30.57
C LYS A 13 8.38 7.30 -30.38
N GLY A 14 9.48 7.92 -29.92
CA GLY A 14 9.91 9.27 -30.36
C GLY A 14 9.51 10.49 -29.52
N GLY A 15 10.52 11.21 -29.01
CA GLY A 15 10.47 12.66 -28.77
C GLY A 15 10.55 13.11 -27.30
N LEU A 16 11.27 14.22 -27.06
CA LEU A 16 11.31 14.95 -25.77
C LEU A 16 9.89 15.17 -25.19
N GLY A 17 8.88 15.31 -26.05
CA GLY A 17 7.48 15.45 -25.68
C GLY A 17 6.89 14.22 -24.97
N GLU A 18 7.23 12.99 -25.39
CA GLU A 18 6.77 11.77 -24.73
C GLU A 18 7.38 11.64 -23.33
N LEU A 19 8.68 11.91 -23.20
CA LEU A 19 9.37 11.89 -21.92
C LEU A 19 8.82 12.97 -20.97
N LYS A 20 8.60 14.20 -21.47
CA LYS A 20 7.98 15.27 -20.71
C LYS A 20 6.57 14.90 -20.23
N ARG A 21 5.77 14.23 -21.06
CA ARG A 21 4.42 13.77 -20.69
C ARG A 21 4.46 12.68 -19.60
N ARG A 22 5.37 11.72 -19.70
CA ARG A 22 5.58 10.68 -18.67
C ARG A 22 6.07 11.30 -17.36
N LEU A 23 7.01 12.25 -17.43
CA LEU A 23 7.50 12.96 -16.24
C LEU A 23 6.40 13.75 -15.55
N LEU A 24 5.61 14.52 -16.31
CA LEU A 24 4.46 15.26 -15.77
C LEU A 24 3.41 14.32 -15.17
N PHE A 25 3.19 13.15 -15.76
CA PHE A 25 2.30 12.14 -15.19
C PHE A 25 2.81 11.61 -13.85
N VAL A 26 4.10 11.27 -13.74
CA VAL A 26 4.70 10.82 -12.48
C VAL A 26 4.62 11.91 -11.41
N ILE A 27 4.98 13.15 -11.74
CA ILE A 27 4.87 14.28 -10.82
C ILE A 27 3.42 14.49 -10.38
N GLY A 28 2.46 14.43 -11.31
CA GLY A 28 1.03 14.50 -11.00
C GLY A 28 0.58 13.38 -10.06
N ALA A 29 1.00 12.14 -10.31
CA ALA A 29 0.70 11.00 -9.45
C ALA A 29 1.29 11.17 -8.03
N LEU A 30 2.51 11.70 -7.92
CA LEU A 30 3.14 12.01 -6.63
C LEU A 30 2.40 13.11 -5.88
N ILE A 31 1.89 14.13 -6.57
CA ILE A 31 1.05 15.18 -5.96
C ILE A 31 -0.25 14.58 -5.42
N VAL A 32 -0.92 13.72 -6.18
CA VAL A 32 -2.15 13.03 -5.72
C VAL A 32 -1.86 12.17 -4.50
N PHE A 33 -0.76 11.40 -4.51
CA PHE A 33 -0.32 10.63 -3.35
C PHE A 33 -0.06 11.56 -2.15
N ARG A 34 0.59 12.70 -2.38
CA ARG A 34 0.90 13.66 -1.32
C ARG A 34 -0.37 14.24 -0.70
N ILE A 35 -1.34 14.67 -1.51
CA ILE A 35 -2.64 15.16 -1.04
C ILE A 35 -3.35 14.09 -0.20
N GLY A 36 -3.41 12.85 -0.68
CA GLY A 36 -4.01 11.77 0.09
C GLY A 36 -3.29 11.48 1.41
N SER A 37 -1.96 11.62 1.44
CA SER A 37 -1.14 11.48 2.67
C SER A 37 -1.40 12.57 3.74
N PHE A 38 -2.17 13.61 3.41
CA PHE A 38 -2.61 14.66 4.32
C PHE A 38 -4.06 14.50 4.76
N ILE A 39 -4.82 13.55 4.21
CA ILE A 39 -6.18 13.25 4.65
C ILE A 39 -6.08 12.28 5.83
N PRO A 40 -6.38 12.71 7.07
CA PRO A 40 -6.34 11.85 8.25
C PRO A 40 -7.54 10.90 8.25
N ILE A 41 -7.35 9.71 8.79
CA ILE A 41 -8.42 8.75 9.04
C ILE A 41 -9.29 9.30 10.17
N PRO A 42 -10.61 9.41 9.98
CA PRO A 42 -11.50 9.90 11.02
C PRO A 42 -11.47 8.95 12.23
N GLY A 43 -11.34 9.52 13.43
CA GLY A 43 -11.35 8.77 14.68
C GLY A 43 -9.98 8.44 15.27
N ILE A 44 -8.86 8.79 14.60
CA ILE A 44 -7.51 8.71 15.19
C ILE A 44 -7.08 10.06 15.76
N ASP A 45 -6.59 10.08 17.00
CA ASP A 45 -5.95 11.26 17.59
C ASP A 45 -4.49 11.38 17.13
N ALA A 46 -4.23 12.30 16.20
CA ALA A 46 -2.89 12.57 15.67
C ALA A 46 -1.89 13.06 16.74
N THR A 47 -2.36 13.68 17.83
CA THR A 47 -1.48 14.16 18.91
C THR A 47 -0.93 13.01 19.75
N VAL A 48 -1.76 11.99 20.01
CA VAL A 48 -1.35 10.76 20.69
C VAL A 48 -0.39 9.97 19.79
N LEU A 49 -0.69 9.86 18.50
CA LEU A 49 0.17 9.17 17.53
C LEU A 49 1.55 9.84 17.42
N ALA A 50 1.60 11.18 17.38
CA ALA A 50 2.84 11.93 17.35
C ALA A 50 3.69 11.65 18.61
N LYS A 51 3.08 11.65 19.80
CA LYS A 51 3.79 11.32 21.06
C LYS A 51 4.35 9.90 21.05
N LEU A 52 3.61 8.93 20.53
CA LEU A 52 4.07 7.54 20.41
C LEU A 52 5.25 7.40 19.44
N LEU A 53 5.19 8.09 18.30
CA LEU A 53 6.29 8.13 17.33
C LEU A 53 7.53 8.83 17.90
N GLU A 54 7.36 9.88 18.71
CA GLU A 54 8.46 10.53 19.42
C GLU A 54 9.11 9.61 20.45
N GLN A 55 8.31 8.84 21.18
CA GLN A 55 8.80 7.84 22.13
C GLN A 55 9.51 6.66 21.44
N GLN A 56 9.16 6.36 20.19
CA GLN A 56 9.72 5.26 19.42
C GLN A 56 10.72 5.69 18.33
N ARG A 57 11.28 6.91 18.44
CA ARG A 57 12.37 7.37 17.56
C ARG A 57 13.55 6.38 17.61
N GLY A 58 14.07 6.02 16.44
CA GLY A 58 15.16 5.05 16.27
C GLY A 58 14.72 3.58 16.16
N THR A 59 13.42 3.28 16.24
CA THR A 59 12.90 1.91 16.09
C THR A 59 12.44 1.62 14.66
N ILE A 60 12.06 0.36 14.40
CA ILE A 60 11.51 -0.06 13.10
C ILE A 60 10.27 0.76 12.68
N ILE A 61 9.55 1.37 13.63
CA ILE A 61 8.40 2.23 13.35
C ILE A 61 8.80 3.49 12.58
N GLU A 62 9.99 4.05 12.84
CA GLU A 62 10.49 5.20 12.09
C GLU A 62 10.81 4.82 10.64
N MET A 63 11.38 3.63 10.43
CA MET A 63 11.60 3.08 9.10
C MET A 63 10.28 2.89 8.35
N PHE A 64 9.23 2.40 9.02
CA PHE A 64 7.88 2.32 8.43
C PHE A 64 7.33 3.71 8.05
N ASN A 65 7.53 4.72 8.90
CA ASN A 65 7.10 6.09 8.60
C ASN A 65 7.82 6.67 7.37
N MET A 66 9.12 6.39 7.20
CA MET A 66 9.89 6.78 6.02
C MET A 66 9.33 6.16 4.74
N PHE A 67 9.03 4.86 4.76
CA PHE A 67 8.44 4.17 3.60
C PHE A 67 6.99 4.59 3.30
N SER A 68 6.26 5.10 4.30
CA SER A 68 4.93 5.68 4.12
C SER A 68 4.93 7.14 3.62
N GLY A 69 6.11 7.78 3.49
CA GLY A 69 6.21 9.20 3.13
C GLY A 69 5.70 10.16 4.22
N GLY A 70 5.73 9.73 5.48
CA GLY A 70 5.19 10.45 6.62
C GLY A 70 3.67 10.30 6.81
N ALA A 71 3.02 9.39 6.07
CA ALA A 71 1.58 9.15 6.17
C ALA A 71 1.21 8.48 7.50
N LEU A 72 2.08 7.62 8.03
CA LEU A 72 1.90 7.01 9.36
C LEU A 72 1.90 8.07 10.46
N SER A 73 2.84 9.02 10.44
CA SER A 73 2.90 10.11 11.42
C SER A 73 1.70 11.07 11.41
N ARG A 74 0.93 11.09 10.32
CA ARG A 74 -0.25 11.94 10.17
C ARG A 74 -1.57 11.17 10.27
N ALA A 75 -1.52 9.88 10.65
CA ALA A 75 -2.69 9.00 10.68
C ALA A 75 -3.49 9.02 9.37
N SER A 76 -2.81 9.05 8.22
CA SER A 76 -3.47 9.21 6.92
C SER A 76 -4.08 7.91 6.40
N ILE A 77 -5.07 8.01 5.49
CA ILE A 77 -5.65 6.87 4.75
C ILE A 77 -4.57 6.02 4.06
N PHE A 78 -3.45 6.64 3.65
CA PHE A 78 -2.29 5.93 3.08
C PHE A 78 -1.22 5.56 4.12
N ALA A 79 -1.57 5.39 5.40
CA ALA A 79 -0.61 5.11 6.47
C ALA A 79 0.29 3.89 6.19
N LEU A 80 -0.24 2.84 5.56
CA LEU A 80 0.54 1.65 5.15
C LEU A 80 1.26 1.83 3.80
N GLY A 81 0.91 2.85 3.03
CA GLY A 81 1.54 3.19 1.75
C GLY A 81 1.62 2.01 0.78
N ILE A 82 2.83 1.76 0.25
CA ILE A 82 3.12 0.67 -0.69
C ILE A 82 3.47 -0.66 0.01
N MET A 83 3.56 -0.68 1.34
CA MET A 83 4.06 -1.84 2.09
C MET A 83 3.26 -3.13 1.87
N PRO A 84 1.91 -3.12 1.83
CA PRO A 84 1.15 -4.34 1.58
C PRO A 84 1.49 -4.97 0.22
N TYR A 85 1.80 -4.14 -0.78
CA TYR A 85 2.21 -4.62 -2.11
C TYR A 85 3.61 -5.22 -2.10
N ILE A 86 4.55 -4.59 -1.38
CA ILE A 86 5.90 -5.13 -1.22
C ILE A 86 5.82 -6.51 -0.56
N SER A 87 5.11 -6.64 0.55
CA SER A 87 4.91 -7.91 1.25
C SER A 87 4.26 -8.97 0.36
N ALA A 88 3.16 -8.63 -0.34
CA ALA A 88 2.50 -9.56 -1.26
C ALA A 88 3.43 -10.02 -2.39
N SER A 89 4.25 -9.12 -2.93
CA SER A 89 5.19 -9.44 -4.00
C SER A 89 6.25 -10.44 -3.55
N ILE A 90 6.76 -10.30 -2.32
CA ILE A 90 7.72 -11.24 -1.72
C ILE A 90 7.05 -12.59 -1.49
N ILE A 91 5.83 -12.60 -0.93
CA ILE A 91 5.08 -13.84 -0.69
C ILE A 91 4.89 -14.61 -2.01
N ILE A 92 4.42 -13.95 -3.07
CA ILE A 92 4.23 -14.59 -4.37
C ILE A 92 5.56 -15.02 -4.99
N GLN A 93 6.63 -14.23 -4.86
CA GLN A 93 7.96 -14.62 -5.32
C GLN A 93 8.45 -15.90 -4.61
N LEU A 94 8.28 -16.00 -3.29
CA LEU A 94 8.64 -17.19 -2.52
C LEU A 94 7.75 -18.38 -2.88
N LEU A 95 6.43 -18.19 -2.99
CA LEU A 95 5.49 -19.22 -3.41
C LEU A 95 5.80 -19.74 -4.82
N THR A 96 6.31 -18.90 -5.70
CA THR A 96 6.72 -19.31 -7.04
C THR A 96 7.96 -20.21 -7.03
N VAL A 97 8.81 -20.12 -6.01
CA VAL A 97 9.97 -21.01 -5.84
C VAL A 97 9.55 -22.33 -5.21
N VAL A 98 8.63 -22.29 -4.25
CA VAL A 98 8.18 -23.48 -3.50
C VAL A 98 7.15 -24.30 -4.27
N HIS A 99 6.27 -23.66 -5.05
CA HIS A 99 5.16 -24.33 -5.71
C HIS A 99 5.42 -24.50 -7.22
N PRO A 100 5.52 -25.75 -7.74
CA PRO A 100 5.92 -26.01 -9.12
C PRO A 100 4.93 -25.46 -10.15
N ALA A 101 3.62 -25.47 -9.87
CA ALA A 101 2.62 -24.92 -10.81
C ALA A 101 2.77 -23.39 -11.01
N LEU A 102 3.13 -22.65 -9.95
CA LEU A 102 3.43 -21.22 -10.06
C LEU A 102 4.75 -20.98 -10.81
N ALA A 103 5.73 -21.88 -10.63
CA ALA A 103 6.99 -21.84 -11.37
C ALA A 103 6.77 -22.07 -12.88
N GLU A 104 5.85 -22.96 -13.26
CA GLU A 104 5.46 -23.19 -14.66
C GLU A 104 4.81 -21.95 -15.26
N ILE A 105 3.85 -21.33 -14.55
CA ILE A 105 3.23 -20.07 -15.00
C ILE A 105 4.31 -18.99 -15.20
N LYS A 106 5.32 -18.91 -14.33
CA LYS A 106 6.42 -17.96 -14.51
C LYS A 106 7.25 -18.22 -15.78
N LYS A 107 7.32 -19.47 -16.25
CA LYS A 107 8.06 -19.88 -17.47
C LYS A 107 7.30 -19.58 -18.76
N GLU A 108 6.00 -19.27 -18.70
CA GLU A 108 5.16 -18.86 -19.85
C GLU A 108 5.52 -17.47 -20.43
N GLY A 109 6.61 -16.84 -19.96
CA GLY A 109 7.12 -15.57 -20.49
C GLY A 109 6.29 -14.35 -20.07
N GLU A 110 5.97 -13.47 -21.02
CA GLU A 110 5.21 -12.22 -20.79
C GLU A 110 3.82 -12.48 -20.20
N ALA A 111 3.08 -13.45 -20.75
CA ALA A 111 1.73 -13.78 -20.30
C ALA A 111 1.72 -14.29 -18.85
N GLY A 112 2.66 -15.18 -18.53
CA GLY A 112 2.88 -15.71 -17.19
C GLY A 112 3.23 -14.66 -16.15
N ARG A 113 4.15 -13.75 -16.50
CA ARG A 113 4.51 -12.61 -15.65
C ARG A 113 3.32 -11.71 -15.36
N ARG A 114 2.49 -11.40 -16.37
CA ARG A 114 1.26 -10.61 -16.18
C ARG A 114 0.29 -11.30 -15.22
N LYS A 115 0.14 -12.63 -15.35
CA LYS A 115 -0.73 -13.43 -14.46
C LYS A 115 -0.22 -13.44 -13.02
N ILE A 116 1.08 -13.58 -12.80
CA ILE A 116 1.70 -13.47 -11.47
C ILE A 116 1.49 -12.07 -10.88
N SER A 117 1.66 -11.00 -11.66
CA SER A 117 1.37 -9.64 -11.20
C SER A 117 -0.10 -9.45 -10.80
N GLN A 118 -1.04 -10.09 -11.49
CA GLN A 118 -2.46 -10.08 -11.08
C GLN A 118 -2.66 -10.79 -9.74
N TYR A 119 -2.05 -11.96 -9.53
CA TYR A 119 -2.10 -12.64 -8.23
C TYR A 119 -1.48 -11.80 -7.11
N THR A 120 -0.34 -11.15 -7.36
CA THR A 120 0.25 -10.23 -6.39
C THR A 120 -0.70 -9.08 -6.05
N ARG A 121 -1.39 -8.51 -7.05
CA ARG A 121 -2.35 -7.43 -6.81
C ARG A 121 -3.55 -7.89 -5.97
N TYR A 122 -4.10 -9.08 -6.24
CA TYR A 122 -5.19 -9.62 -5.43
C TYR A 122 -4.72 -10.00 -4.02
N GLY A 123 -3.54 -10.61 -3.90
CA GLY A 123 -2.92 -10.92 -2.61
C GLY A 123 -2.66 -9.66 -1.80
N THR A 124 -2.23 -8.57 -2.44
CA THR A 124 -2.04 -7.24 -1.82
C THR A 124 -3.33 -6.74 -1.20
N LEU A 125 -4.45 -6.81 -1.93
CA LEU A 125 -5.75 -6.34 -1.44
C LEU A 125 -6.19 -7.14 -0.20
N VAL A 126 -6.09 -8.46 -0.26
CA VAL A 126 -6.44 -9.34 0.87
C VAL A 126 -5.54 -9.09 2.08
N LEU A 127 -4.22 -8.96 1.87
CA LEU A 127 -3.27 -8.67 2.92
C LEU A 127 -3.50 -7.29 3.54
N ALA A 128 -3.79 -6.27 2.72
CA ALA A 128 -4.08 -4.94 3.21
C ALA A 128 -5.32 -4.93 4.11
N ILE A 129 -6.40 -5.61 3.69
CA ILE A 129 -7.63 -5.76 4.50
C ILE A 129 -7.35 -6.49 5.81
N PHE A 130 -6.58 -7.58 5.77
CA PHE A 130 -6.24 -8.33 6.98
C PHE A 130 -5.36 -7.50 7.94
N GLN A 131 -4.37 -6.79 7.41
CA GLN A 131 -3.48 -5.92 8.17
C GLN A 131 -4.23 -4.73 8.77
N SER A 132 -5.14 -4.10 8.01
CA SER A 132 -5.94 -2.97 8.51
C SER A 132 -6.90 -3.39 9.61
N ILE A 133 -7.55 -4.55 9.50
CA ILE A 133 -8.38 -5.11 10.59
C ILE A 133 -7.53 -5.39 11.83
N GLY A 134 -6.35 -6.00 11.67
CA GLY A 134 -5.43 -6.28 12.78
C GLY A 134 -4.96 -5.01 13.50
N ILE A 135 -4.64 -3.96 12.74
CA ILE A 135 -4.24 -2.66 13.29
C ILE A 135 -5.44 -1.97 13.96
N ALA A 136 -6.60 -1.90 13.31
CA ALA A 136 -7.79 -1.23 13.82
C ALA A 136 -8.35 -1.89 15.10
N THR A 137 -8.21 -3.20 15.26
CA THR A 137 -8.63 -3.94 16.45
C THR A 137 -7.53 -4.02 17.53
N GLY A 138 -6.26 -4.07 17.13
CA GLY A 138 -5.13 -4.18 18.05
C GLY A 138 -4.72 -2.87 18.73
N LEU A 139 -4.73 -1.75 17.99
CA LEU A 139 -4.30 -0.44 18.51
C LEU A 139 -5.12 0.04 19.73
N PRO A 140 -6.46 -0.03 19.73
CA PRO A 140 -7.27 0.42 20.87
C PRO A 140 -7.06 -0.39 22.15
N ASN A 141 -6.67 -1.67 22.00
CA ASN A 141 -6.60 -2.64 23.09
C ASN A 141 -5.18 -2.80 23.66
N MET A 142 -4.18 -2.14 23.08
CA MET A 142 -2.79 -2.25 23.52
C MET A 142 -2.52 -1.36 24.75
N PRO A 143 -1.85 -1.87 25.80
CA PRO A 143 -1.50 -1.08 26.98
C PRO A 143 -0.67 0.15 26.60
N GLY A 144 -1.11 1.35 27.01
CA GLY A 144 -0.43 2.62 26.70
C GLY A 144 -0.91 3.34 25.42
N MET A 145 -1.81 2.73 24.63
CA MET A 145 -2.44 3.36 23.45
C MET A 145 -3.92 3.74 23.66
N GLN A 146 -4.38 3.71 24.92
CA GLN A 146 -5.72 4.13 25.32
C GLN A 146 -5.92 5.62 24.98
N GLY A 147 -6.85 5.90 24.06
CA GLY A 147 -7.13 7.25 23.56
C GLY A 147 -6.67 7.54 22.13
N LEU A 148 -5.95 6.61 21.48
CA LEU A 148 -5.58 6.76 20.06
C LEU A 148 -6.81 6.71 19.14
N VAL A 149 -7.85 5.97 19.54
CA VAL A 149 -9.14 5.90 18.84
C VAL A 149 -10.22 6.54 19.69
N LEU A 150 -10.73 7.69 19.23
CA LEU A 150 -11.68 8.52 19.97
C LEU A 150 -13.06 7.87 20.12
N ASN A 151 -13.48 7.07 19.13
CA ASN A 151 -14.72 6.29 19.15
C ASN A 151 -14.53 4.99 18.34
N PRO A 152 -14.33 3.83 18.99
CA PRO A 152 -14.17 2.53 18.31
C PRO A 152 -15.53 1.96 17.86
N GLY A 153 -16.28 2.73 17.07
CA GLY A 153 -17.55 2.31 16.47
C GLY A 153 -17.37 1.66 15.09
N PHE A 154 -18.43 1.08 14.54
CA PHE A 154 -18.42 0.50 13.18
C PHE A 154 -17.95 1.48 12.09
N ALA A 155 -18.22 2.77 12.25
CA ALA A 155 -17.74 3.81 11.34
C ALA A 155 -16.21 3.91 11.31
N PHE A 156 -15.53 3.79 12.46
CA PHE A 156 -14.08 3.80 12.54
C PHE A 156 -13.47 2.58 11.82
N TYR A 157 -14.00 1.39 12.10
CA TYR A 157 -13.56 0.16 11.43
C TYR A 157 -13.76 0.21 9.92
N PHE A 158 -14.88 0.76 9.44
CA PHE A 158 -15.12 0.92 8.00
C PHE A 158 -14.19 1.94 7.34
N THR A 159 -13.82 3.02 8.03
CA THR A 159 -12.88 4.02 7.49
C THR A 159 -11.42 3.61 7.60
N ALA A 160 -11.10 2.69 8.52
CA ALA A 160 -9.74 2.22 8.77
C ALA A 160 -9.36 0.99 7.91
N VAL A 161 -10.34 0.25 7.39
CA VAL A 161 -10.16 -0.98 6.59
C VAL A 161 -10.35 -0.71 5.10
#